data_AF-A0A447QVL3-F1
#
_entry.id   AF-A0A447QVL3-F1
#
_cell.length_a   1.000
_cell.length_b   1.000
_cell.length_c   1.000
_cell.angle_alpha   90.00
_cell.angle_beta   90.00
_cell.angle_gamma   90.00
#
_symmetry.space_group_name_H-M   'P 1'
#
loop_
_entity.id
_entity.type
_entity.pdbx_description
1 polymer ?
#
loop_
_entity_poly.entity_id
_entity_poly.type
_entity_poly.pdbx_seq_one_letter_code
_entity_poly.pdbx_strand_id
1 'polypeptide(L)'
;MKYQLSAQEARIIGCLLEKQVTTPEQYPLSLNAITLACNQKTNREPVMTLSESEVQDVLDELVKKTLSAYAKRLWQPGGEI
;
A
#
# COMPACT_ATOMS: atom_id res chain seq x y z
N MET A 1 -12.78 -13.46 -12.14
CA MET A 1 -11.48 -13.77 -11.50
C MET A 1 -11.64 -13.53 -10.01
N LYS A 2 -11.41 -14.55 -9.16
CA LYS A 2 -11.45 -14.40 -7.69
C LYS A 2 -10.04 -14.12 -7.21
N TYR A 3 -9.78 -12.91 -6.73
CA TYR A 3 -8.53 -12.58 -6.06
C TYR A 3 -8.69 -12.85 -4.56
N GLN A 4 -7.96 -13.82 -4.04
CA GLN A 4 -7.83 -14.02 -2.61
C GLN A 4 -6.64 -13.18 -2.14
N LEU A 5 -6.94 -12.08 -1.46
CA LEU A 5 -5.96 -11.20 -0.86
C LEU A 5 -5.79 -11.58 0.62
N SER A 6 -4.55 -11.56 1.10
CA SER A 6 -4.27 -11.57 2.53
C SER A 6 -4.79 -10.28 3.19
N ALA A 7 -4.92 -10.29 4.51
CA ALA A 7 -5.34 -9.10 5.25
C ALA A 7 -4.38 -7.90 5.03
N GLN A 8 -3.08 -8.17 4.92
CA GLN A 8 -2.05 -7.16 4.65
C GLN A 8 -2.12 -6.64 3.21
N GLU A 9 -2.32 -7.53 2.24
CA GLU A 9 -2.50 -7.16 0.83
C GLU A 9 -3.72 -6.25 0.63
N ALA A 10 -4.86 -6.65 1.21
CA ALA A 10 -6.08 -5.85 1.16
C ALA A 10 -5.89 -4.48 1.83
N ARG A 11 -5.14 -4.42 2.94
CA ARG A 11 -4.82 -3.17 3.63
C ARG A 11 -4.00 -2.23 2.75
N ILE A 12 -2.91 -2.71 2.16
CA ILE A 12 -2.02 -1.90 1.32
C ILE A 12 -2.76 -1.38 0.09
N ILE A 13 -3.52 -2.25 -0.59
CA ILE A 13 -4.35 -1.83 -1.73
C ILE A 13 -5.39 -0.79 -1.30
N GLY A 14 -6.07 -1.00 -0.18
CA GLY A 14 -7.04 -0.04 0.36
C GLY A 14 -6.42 1.33 0.65
N CYS A 15 -5.22 1.36 1.24
CA CYS A 15 -4.48 2.60 1.51
C CYS A 15 -4.12 3.33 0.20
N LEU A 16 -3.62 2.59 -0.79
CA LEU A 16 -3.28 3.14 -2.10
C LEU A 16 -4.51 3.69 -2.84
N LEU A 17 -5.68 3.06 -2.72
CA LEU A 17 -6.92 3.55 -3.33
C LEU A 17 -7.46 4.79 -2.61
N GLU A 18 -7.52 4.74 -1.28
CA GLU A 18 -8.00 5.85 -0.43
C GLU A 18 -7.19 7.11 -0.69
N LYS A 19 -5.87 7.00 -0.60
CA LYS A 19 -4.97 8.15 -0.68
C LYS A 19 -4.95 8.72 -2.11
N GLN A 20 -5.20 7.91 -3.16
CA GLN A 20 -5.21 8.43 -4.53
C GLN A 20 -6.37 9.39 -4.76
N VAL A 21 -7.47 9.19 -4.03
CA VAL A 21 -8.66 10.03 -4.10
C VAL A 21 -8.58 11.18 -3.09
N THR A 22 -8.12 10.91 -1.87
CA THR A 22 -8.17 11.87 -0.76
C THR A 22 -6.97 12.79 -0.69
N THR A 23 -5.79 12.36 -1.17
CA THR A 23 -4.53 13.12 -1.16
C THR A 23 -3.75 12.91 -2.47
N PRO A 24 -4.33 13.26 -3.64
CA PRO A 24 -3.72 13.00 -4.94
C PRO A 24 -2.37 13.72 -5.15
N GLU A 25 -2.15 14.84 -4.46
CA GLU A 25 -0.92 15.64 -4.52
C GLU A 25 0.31 14.92 -3.91
N GLN A 26 0.07 13.92 -3.06
CA GLN A 26 1.13 13.12 -2.45
C GLN A 26 1.53 11.92 -3.30
N TYR A 27 0.91 11.73 -4.47
CA TYR A 27 1.21 10.61 -5.35
C TYR A 27 2.36 10.91 -6.31
N PRO A 28 3.20 9.90 -6.58
CA PRO A 28 3.19 8.55 -6.02
C PRO A 28 3.68 8.49 -4.56
N LEU A 29 3.09 7.59 -3.75
CA LEU A 29 3.46 7.44 -2.34
C LEU A 29 4.84 6.77 -2.21
N SER A 30 5.60 7.17 -1.20
CA SER A 30 6.82 6.48 -0.77
C SER A 30 6.50 5.24 0.09
N LEU A 31 7.49 4.36 0.32
CA LEU A 31 7.33 3.19 1.18
C LEU A 31 6.88 3.59 2.60
N ASN A 32 7.54 4.57 3.20
CA ASN A 32 7.17 5.11 4.51
C ASN A 32 5.74 5.68 4.52
N ALA A 33 5.33 6.42 3.49
CA ALA A 33 3.97 6.94 3.41
C ALA A 33 2.91 5.84 3.36
N ILE A 34 3.18 4.72 2.66
CA ILE A 34 2.31 3.55 2.63
C ILE A 34 2.27 2.89 4.02
N THR A 35 3.42 2.71 4.68
CA THR A 35 3.51 2.14 6.03
C THR A 35 2.71 2.97 7.03
N LEU A 36 2.87 4.29 7.03
CA LEU A 36 2.09 5.21 7.85
C LEU A 36 0.59 5.11 7.55
N ALA A 37 0.20 5.02 6.26
CA ALA A 37 -1.19 4.84 5.86
C ALA A 37 -1.78 3.51 6.36
N CYS A 38 -1.01 2.43 6.33
CA CYS A 38 -1.45 1.11 6.82
C CYS A 38 -1.69 1.09 8.33
N ASN A 39 -0.87 1.84 9.07
CA ASN A 39 -0.83 1.91 10.53
C ASN A 39 -1.66 3.08 11.11
N GLN A 40 -2.48 3.77 10.28
CA GLN A 40 -3.34 4.84 10.78
C GLN A 40 -4.27 4.34 11.89
N LYS A 41 -4.44 5.14 12.95
CA LYS A 41 -5.34 4.83 14.07
C LYS A 41 -6.81 5.09 13.74
N THR A 42 -7.06 5.88 12.71
CA THR A 42 -8.40 6.24 12.22
C THR A 42 -8.65 5.55 10.89
N ASN A 43 -9.92 5.21 10.62
CA ASN A 43 -10.35 4.55 9.38
C ASN A 43 -9.60 3.23 9.08
N ARG A 44 -9.16 2.50 10.12
CA ARG A 44 -8.54 1.17 10.02
C ARG A 44 -9.16 0.22 11.01
N GLU A 45 -9.63 -0.92 10.52
CA GLU A 45 -10.13 -2.01 11.37
C GLU A 45 -9.66 -3.36 10.79
N PRO A 46 -8.88 -4.17 11.54
CA PRO A 46 -8.21 -3.80 12.79
C PRO A 46 -7.09 -2.77 12.56
N VAL A 47 -6.73 -2.01 13.59
CA VAL A 47 -5.50 -1.21 13.57
C VAL A 47 -4.31 -2.18 13.49
N MET A 48 -3.41 -1.94 12.55
CA MET A 48 -2.22 -2.76 12.33
C MET A 48 -0.96 -1.99 12.71
N THR A 49 0.11 -2.74 12.97
CA THR A 49 1.47 -2.20 13.20
C THR A 49 2.42 -2.97 12.29
N LEU A 50 2.47 -2.58 11.02
CA LEU A 50 3.35 -3.16 10.03
C LEU A 50 4.70 -2.41 10.02
N SER A 51 5.79 -3.14 9.90
CA SER A 51 7.11 -2.59 9.59
C SER A 51 7.24 -2.25 8.10
N GLU A 52 8.19 -1.39 7.75
CA GLU A 52 8.47 -1.08 6.34
C GLU A 52 8.91 -2.32 5.54
N SER A 53 9.64 -3.25 6.17
CA SER A 53 10.04 -4.51 5.52
C SER A 53 8.83 -5.37 5.18
N GLU A 54 7.87 -5.54 6.11
CA GLU A 54 6.65 -6.30 5.84
C GLU A 54 5.83 -5.65 4.72
N VAL A 55 5.75 -4.31 4.71
CA VAL A 55 5.04 -3.57 3.64
C VAL A 55 5.74 -3.76 2.29
N GLN A 56 7.08 -3.71 2.26
CA GLN A 56 7.88 -3.93 1.06
C GLN A 56 7.68 -5.35 0.50
N ASP A 57 7.78 -6.36 1.36
CA ASP A 57 7.59 -7.77 0.97
C ASP A 57 6.21 -7.99 0.35
N VAL A 58 5.15 -7.42 0.96
CA VAL A 58 3.78 -7.53 0.44
C VAL A 58 3.61 -6.75 -0.87
N LEU A 59 4.23 -5.57 -1.02
CA LEU A 59 4.23 -4.84 -2.28
C LEU A 59 4.89 -5.64 -3.41
N ASP A 60 6.01 -6.31 -3.13
CA ASP A 60 6.71 -7.15 -4.08
C ASP A 60 5.88 -8.38 -4.48
N GLU A 61 5.16 -8.99 -3.53
CA GLU A 61 4.20 -10.06 -3.82
C GLU A 61 3.03 -9.57 -4.69
N LEU A 62 2.44 -8.42 -4.37
CA LEU A 62 1.36 -7.80 -5.14
C LEU A 62 1.78 -7.46 -6.57
N VAL A 63 3.03 -7.04 -6.75
CA VAL A 63 3.66 -6.81 -8.06
C VAL A 63 3.76 -8.10 -8.87
N LYS A 64 4.19 -9.20 -8.24
CA LYS A 64 4.32 -10.52 -8.88
C LYS A 64 2.96 -11.12 -9.27
N LYS A 65 1.91 -10.91 -8.47
CA LYS A 65 0.56 -11.45 -8.70
C LYS A 65 -0.21 -10.82 -9.88
N THR A 66 0.41 -9.94 -10.68
CA THR A 66 -0.18 -9.31 -11.88
C THR A 66 -1.43 -8.45 -11.59
N LEU A 67 -1.61 -8.00 -10.35
CA LEU A 67 -2.76 -7.16 -9.93
C LEU A 67 -2.47 -5.66 -9.94
N SER A 68 -1.26 -5.23 -10.31
CA SER A 68 -0.78 -3.91 -9.92
C SER A 68 0.01 -3.17 -10.99
N ALA A 69 -0.47 -3.18 -12.25
CA ALA A 69 -0.12 -2.07 -13.16
C ALA A 69 -0.40 -0.71 -12.48
N TYR A 70 -1.42 -0.68 -11.62
CA TYR A 70 -1.79 0.48 -10.82
C TYR A 70 -0.87 0.70 -9.60
N ALA A 71 -0.53 -0.31 -8.77
CA ALA A 71 0.38 -0.06 -7.64
C ALA A 71 1.79 0.34 -8.10
N LYS A 72 2.31 -0.23 -9.20
CA LYS A 72 3.57 0.23 -9.81
C LYS A 72 3.53 1.69 -10.29
N ARG A 73 2.35 2.19 -10.64
CA ARG A 73 2.17 3.58 -11.07
C ARG A 73 2.00 4.54 -9.89
N LEU A 74 1.54 4.03 -8.76
CA LEU A 74 1.21 4.82 -7.58
C LEU A 74 2.28 4.78 -6.48
N TRP A 75 3.30 3.94 -6.61
CA TRP A 75 4.42 3.82 -5.69
C TRP A 75 5.75 3.87 -6.44
N GLN A 76 6.73 4.58 -5.87
CA GLN A 76 8.09 4.66 -6.43
C GLN A 76 9.05 3.71 -5.72
N PRO A 77 9.57 2.66 -6.41
CA PRO A 77 10.65 1.86 -5.88
C PRO A 77 11.94 2.70 -5.80
N GLY A 78 12.50 2.86 -4.60
CA GLY A 78 13.78 3.54 -4.39
C GLY A 78 13.71 5.07 -4.21
N GLY A 79 12.56 5.63 -3.83
CA GLY A 79 12.46 7.04 -3.44
C GLY A 79 13.17 7.30 -2.11
N GLU A 80 14.45 7.67 -2.15
CA GLU A 80 15.03 8.51 -1.12
C GLU A 80 14.27 9.84 -1.10
N ILE A 81 14.07 10.35 0.12
CA ILE A 81 13.33 11.58 0.46
C ILE A 81 13.71 12.76 -0.42
#